data_AF-A0A0K2YCP7-F1
#
_entry.id   AF-A0A0K2YCP7-F1
#
_cell.length_a   1.000
_cell.length_b   1.000
_cell.length_c   1.000
_cell.angle_alpha   90.00
_cell.angle_beta   90.00
_cell.angle_gamma   90.00
#
_symmetry.space_group_name_H-M   'P 1'
#
loop_
_entity.id
_entity.type
_entity.pdbx_description
1 polymer ?
#
loop_
_entity_poly.entity_id
_entity_poly.type
_entity_poly.pdbx_seq_one_letter_code
_entity_poly.pdbx_strand_id
1 'polypeptide(L)'
;MTAGPQDQILDRRELAKALLKALEMRHEVLDAIVDSDDHAGAVRAVSGLLGSTEANAEMVLALQLGRLTRLERDRLSDEVQNLDATLKWLPEQRPAATGVGVHLRPFSSSAEDVELFRRRSAEQIGDDGQPWSADRVESERAEGLRRVDDESAAWFVCEDLSGDSPRSVGLVFGELTGQEVDIAVWVDPSARKHGYGTAALKQSRSELAAYFPGTIVVVRSPSGA
;
A
#
# COMPACT_ATOMS: atom_id res chain seq x y z
N MET A 1 12.43 1.94 5.10
CA MET A 1 11.02 1.60 4.83
C MET A 1 10.41 2.75 4.06
N THR A 2 10.11 2.59 2.77
CA THR A 2 9.38 3.61 2.01
C THR A 2 7.92 3.55 2.44
N ALA A 3 7.43 4.61 3.09
CA ALA A 3 6.04 4.77 3.47
C ALA A 3 5.14 4.59 2.23
N GLY A 4 4.02 3.88 2.39
CA GLY A 4 3.13 3.61 1.26
C GLY A 4 2.52 4.91 0.70
N PRO A 5 1.94 4.90 -0.52
CA PRO A 5 1.32 6.09 -1.09
C PRO A 5 0.24 6.72 -0.20
N GLN A 6 -0.48 5.92 0.60
CA GLN A 6 -1.47 6.40 1.57
C GLN A 6 -0.82 7.10 2.77
N ASP A 7 0.26 6.51 3.32
CA ASP A 7 1.00 7.10 4.43
C ASP A 7 1.59 8.45 3.99
N GLN A 8 2.10 8.57 2.77
CA GLN A 8 2.59 9.84 2.22
C GLN A 8 1.49 10.91 2.09
N ILE A 9 0.27 10.52 1.69
CA ILE A 9 -0.87 11.44 1.60
C ILE A 9 -1.31 11.88 3.00
N LEU A 10 -1.35 10.95 3.97
CA LEU A 10 -1.66 11.25 5.37
C LEU A 10 -0.61 12.18 5.99
N ASP A 11 0.67 11.88 5.82
CA ASP A 11 1.78 12.71 6.31
C ASP A 11 1.72 14.12 5.71
N ARG A 12 1.51 14.22 4.38
CA ARG A 12 1.37 15.52 3.70
C ARG A 12 0.16 16.30 4.21
N ARG A 13 -0.95 15.61 4.47
CA ARG A 13 -2.16 16.22 5.02
C ARG A 13 -1.91 16.76 6.42
N GLU A 14 -1.33 15.97 7.31
CA GLU A 14 -1.09 16.41 8.69
C GLU A 14 -0.12 17.60 8.73
N LEU A 15 0.91 17.62 7.89
CA LEU A 15 1.77 18.77 7.73
C LEU A 15 1.02 20.00 7.20
N ALA A 16 0.25 19.86 6.12
CA ALA A 16 -0.51 20.97 5.53
C ALA A 16 -1.53 21.55 6.53
N LYS A 17 -2.18 20.71 7.33
CA LYS A 17 -3.09 21.13 8.40
C LYS A 17 -2.36 21.86 9.53
N ALA A 18 -1.19 21.38 9.95
CA ALA A 18 -0.39 22.07 10.95
C ALA A 18 0.05 23.46 10.48
N LEU A 19 0.50 23.57 9.23
CA LEU A 19 0.88 24.85 8.62
C LEU A 19 -0.32 25.80 8.51
N LEU A 20 -1.48 25.31 8.04
CA LEU A 20 -2.70 26.12 7.93
C LEU A 20 -3.15 26.64 9.29
N LYS A 21 -3.23 25.76 10.29
CA LYS A 21 -3.62 26.12 11.66
C LYS A 21 -2.64 27.13 12.28
N ALA A 22 -1.35 26.99 12.01
CA ALA A 22 -0.35 27.97 12.45
C ALA A 22 -0.57 29.36 11.84
N LEU A 23 -0.98 29.45 10.56
CA LEU A 23 -1.31 30.72 9.91
C LEU A 23 -2.61 31.35 10.45
N GLU A 24 -3.57 30.53 10.85
CA GLU A 24 -4.81 30.98 11.48
C GLU A 24 -4.55 31.52 12.90
N MET A 25 -3.71 30.83 13.67
CA MET A 25 -3.29 31.18 15.04
C MET A 25 -1.96 31.95 15.08
N ARG A 26 -1.69 32.78 14.07
CA ARG A 26 -0.37 33.39 13.86
C ARG A 26 0.17 34.19 15.05
N HIS A 27 -0.69 34.82 15.85
CA HIS A 27 -0.22 35.63 16.97
C HIS A 27 0.20 34.71 18.11
N GLU A 28 -0.65 33.74 18.43
CA GLU A 28 -0.42 32.73 19.46
C GLU A 28 0.82 31.88 19.15
N VAL A 29 1.05 31.55 17.87
CA VAL A 29 2.26 30.84 17.44
C VAL A 29 3.50 31.71 17.61
N LEU A 30 3.45 32.99 17.22
CA LEU A 30 4.58 33.90 17.39
C LEU A 30 4.89 34.14 18.87
N ASP A 31 3.85 34.32 19.69
CA ASP A 31 3.98 34.48 21.13
C ASP A 31 4.63 33.23 21.75
N ALA A 32 4.14 32.03 21.41
CA ALA A 32 4.73 30.77 21.88
C ALA A 32 6.21 30.59 21.47
N ILE A 33 6.59 31.05 20.28
CA ILE A 33 7.98 31.01 19.81
C ILE A 33 8.85 32.00 20.59
N VAL A 34 8.37 33.23 20.81
CA VAL A 34 9.11 34.30 21.49
C VAL A 34 9.24 34.04 22.99
N ASP A 35 8.24 33.43 23.62
CA ASP A 35 8.23 33.09 25.05
C ASP A 35 9.08 31.85 25.39
N SER A 36 9.62 31.15 24.38
CA SER A 36 10.45 29.97 24.57
C SER A 36 11.93 30.31 24.72
N ASP A 37 12.60 29.69 25.69
CA ASP A 37 14.03 29.93 25.98
C ASP A 37 14.96 29.49 24.83
N ASP A 38 14.58 28.45 24.10
CA ASP A 38 15.37 27.89 23.01
C ASP A 38 14.49 27.28 21.90
N HIS A 39 15.14 26.86 20.81
CA HIS A 39 14.46 26.27 19.66
C HIS A 39 13.67 25.01 20.03
N ALA A 40 14.21 24.15 20.90
CA ALA A 40 13.54 22.92 21.30
C ALA A 40 12.30 23.21 22.17
N GLY A 41 12.35 24.24 23.00
CA GLY A 41 11.23 24.79 23.75
C GLY A 41 10.14 25.30 22.81
N ALA A 42 10.52 26.07 21.79
CA ALA A 42 9.58 26.59 20.79
C ALA A 42 8.91 25.45 20.00
N VAL A 43 9.65 24.42 19.60
CA VAL A 43 9.09 23.23 18.92
C VAL A 43 8.04 22.54 19.81
N ARG A 44 8.34 22.32 21.10
CA ARG A 44 7.39 21.70 22.05
C ARG A 44 6.16 22.58 22.32
N ALA A 45 6.36 23.89 22.46
CA ALA A 45 5.27 24.83 22.70
C ALA A 45 4.32 24.90 21.50
N VAL A 46 4.87 24.99 20.28
CA VAL A 46 4.09 25.05 19.04
C VAL A 46 3.43 23.72 18.73
N SER A 47 4.09 22.57 18.93
CA SER A 47 3.45 21.26 18.74
C SER A 47 2.25 21.07 19.67
N GLY A 48 2.40 21.46 20.95
CA GLY A 48 1.32 21.46 21.93
C GLY A 48 0.16 22.39 21.56
N LEU A 49 0.46 23.63 21.15
CA LEU A 49 -0.54 24.62 20.71
C LEU A 49 -1.34 24.12 19.49
N LEU A 50 -0.65 23.54 18.51
CA LEU A 50 -1.27 23.08 17.27
C LEU A 50 -1.90 21.69 17.42
N GLY A 51 -1.55 20.91 18.45
CA GLY A 51 -1.97 19.52 18.58
C GLY A 51 -1.36 18.65 17.47
N SER A 52 -0.11 18.91 17.10
CA SER A 52 0.62 18.24 16.02
C SER A 52 1.90 17.57 16.54
N THR A 53 2.63 16.88 15.66
CA THR A 53 3.93 16.29 16.00
C THR A 53 5.03 17.37 16.08
N GLU A 54 6.09 17.09 16.84
CA GLU A 54 7.27 17.97 16.88
C GLU A 54 7.90 18.16 15.49
N ALA A 55 7.93 17.13 14.65
CA ALA A 55 8.41 17.24 13.27
C ALA A 55 7.58 18.22 12.43
N ASN A 56 6.25 18.24 12.60
CA ASN A 56 5.41 19.22 11.91
C ASN A 56 5.58 20.62 12.51
N ALA A 57 5.79 20.73 13.82
CA ALA A 57 6.10 22.01 14.46
C ALA A 57 7.45 22.58 14.01
N GLU A 58 8.49 21.75 13.82
CA GLU A 58 9.76 22.18 13.21
C GLU A 58 9.54 22.81 11.83
N MET A 59 8.66 22.21 11.01
CA MET A 59 8.33 22.79 9.70
C MET A 59 7.56 24.11 9.80
N VAL A 60 6.73 24.28 10.84
CA VAL A 60 6.08 25.56 11.14
C VAL A 60 7.13 26.61 11.52
N LEU A 61 8.10 26.28 12.38
CA LEU A 61 9.18 27.20 12.75
C LEU A 61 10.08 27.54 11.55
N ALA A 62 10.20 26.64 10.57
CA ALA A 62 10.94 26.86 9.33
C ALA A 62 10.16 27.68 8.26
N LEU A 63 8.92 28.10 8.54
CA LEU A 63 8.13 28.91 7.59
C LEU A 63 8.83 30.23 7.31
N GLN A 64 9.04 30.50 6.02
CA GLN A 64 9.50 31.81 5.56
C GLN A 64 8.36 32.82 5.65
N LEU A 65 8.67 34.06 6.03
CA LEU A 65 7.65 35.14 6.16
C LEU A 65 6.86 35.39 4.86
N GLY A 66 7.44 35.11 3.69
CA GLY A 66 6.74 35.18 2.41
C GLY A 66 5.56 34.19 2.27
N ARG A 67 5.53 33.14 3.09
CA ARG A 67 4.45 32.13 3.15
C ARG A 67 3.26 32.58 4.00
N LEU A 68 3.32 33.74 4.66
CA LEU A 68 2.24 34.29 5.49
C LEU A 68 1.18 35.06 4.69
N THR A 69 1.36 35.22 3.38
CA THR A 69 0.42 35.97 2.54
C THR A 69 -0.94 35.27 2.46
N ARG A 70 -2.00 36.05 2.16
CA ARG A 70 -3.34 35.50 1.96
C ARG A 70 -3.36 34.42 0.88
N LEU A 71 -2.65 34.64 -0.24
CA LEU A 71 -2.57 33.68 -1.34
C LEU A 71 -1.98 32.34 -0.90
N GLU A 72 -0.93 32.35 -0.09
CA GLU A 72 -0.30 31.12 0.41
C GLU A 72 -1.18 30.37 1.41
N ARG A 73 -1.96 31.11 2.21
CA ARG A 73 -2.98 30.52 3.09
C ARG A 73 -4.10 29.84 2.29
N ASP A 74 -4.62 30.53 1.27
CA ASP A 74 -5.68 30.00 0.41
C ASP A 74 -5.20 28.70 -0.28
N ARG A 75 -3.95 28.70 -0.78
CA ARG A 75 -3.31 27.50 -1.35
C ARG A 75 -3.21 26.33 -0.36
N LEU A 76 -2.82 26.59 0.88
CA LEU A 76 -2.76 25.56 1.93
C LEU A 76 -4.15 25.02 2.29
N SER A 77 -5.16 25.89 2.34
CA SER A 77 -6.56 25.48 2.54
C SER A 77 -7.03 24.57 1.41
N ASP A 78 -6.81 24.98 0.16
CA ASP A 78 -7.18 24.18 -1.02
C ASP A 78 -6.45 22.83 -1.03
N GLU A 79 -5.17 22.82 -0.66
CA GLU A 79 -4.37 21.59 -0.53
C GLU A 79 -4.98 20.64 0.51
N VAL A 80 -5.31 21.13 1.71
CA VAL A 80 -5.95 20.31 2.76
C VAL A 80 -7.28 19.74 2.27
N GLN A 81 -8.13 20.55 1.62
CA GLN A 81 -9.41 20.10 1.08
C GLN A 81 -9.24 19.01 0.01
N ASN A 82 -8.27 19.18 -0.89
CA ASN A 82 -7.98 18.20 -1.93
C ASN A 82 -7.43 16.88 -1.36
N LEU A 83 -6.58 16.95 -0.33
CA LEU A 83 -6.07 15.77 0.36
C LEU A 83 -7.18 15.05 1.13
N ASP A 84 -8.07 15.79 1.80
CA ASP A 84 -9.26 15.23 2.46
C ASP A 84 -10.18 14.52 1.47
N ALA A 85 -10.46 15.15 0.32
CA ALA A 85 -11.27 14.54 -0.74
C ALA A 85 -10.61 13.26 -1.28
N THR A 86 -9.30 13.28 -1.47
CA THR A 86 -8.53 12.12 -1.95
C THR A 86 -8.59 10.95 -0.96
N LEU A 87 -8.41 11.23 0.34
CA LEU A 87 -8.50 10.21 1.40
C LEU A 87 -9.90 9.65 1.56
N LYS A 88 -10.95 10.45 1.35
CA LYS A 88 -12.34 9.97 1.35
C LYS A 88 -12.64 9.09 0.13
N TRP A 89 -12.10 9.45 -1.02
CA TRP A 89 -12.37 8.78 -2.30
C TRP A 89 -11.63 7.44 -2.47
N LEU A 90 -10.44 7.30 -1.89
CA LEU A 90 -9.64 6.08 -1.99
C LEU A 90 -10.36 4.82 -1.44
N PRO A 91 -10.94 4.84 -0.23
CA PRO A 91 -11.71 3.72 0.32
C PRO A 91 -13.06 3.52 -0.38
N GLU A 92 -13.77 4.59 -0.76
CA GLU A 92 -15.10 4.49 -1.39
C GLU A 92 -15.05 3.84 -2.78
N GLN A 93 -13.99 4.08 -3.57
CA GLN A 93 -13.83 3.47 -4.90
C GLN A 93 -13.02 2.17 -4.91
N ARG A 94 -12.21 1.92 -3.87
CA ARG A 94 -11.38 0.71 -3.74
C ARG A 94 -11.44 0.16 -2.32
N PRO A 95 -12.60 -0.30 -1.86
CA PRO A 95 -12.78 -0.74 -0.47
C PRO A 95 -11.78 -1.82 -0.05
N ALA A 96 -11.42 -2.71 -0.97
CA ALA A 96 -10.43 -3.76 -0.73
C ALA A 96 -9.00 -3.22 -0.51
N ALA A 97 -8.64 -2.03 -1.01
CA ALA A 97 -7.28 -1.49 -0.86
C ALA A 97 -6.88 -1.23 0.60
N THR A 98 -7.85 -1.14 1.51
CA THR A 98 -7.61 -1.06 2.96
C THR A 98 -7.00 -2.36 3.53
N GLY A 99 -7.21 -3.47 2.84
CA GLY A 99 -6.89 -4.83 3.27
C GLY A 99 -7.92 -5.45 4.21
N VAL A 100 -8.93 -4.69 4.64
CA VAL A 100 -10.02 -5.20 5.48
C VAL A 100 -10.91 -6.12 4.64
N GLY A 101 -11.14 -7.34 5.14
CA GLY A 101 -11.91 -8.35 4.42
C GLY A 101 -11.14 -9.08 3.32
N VAL A 102 -9.86 -8.78 3.10
CA VAL A 102 -9.02 -9.53 2.15
C VAL A 102 -8.10 -10.47 2.91
N HIS A 103 -8.13 -11.75 2.55
CA HIS A 103 -7.33 -12.80 3.16
C HIS A 103 -6.53 -13.57 2.10
N LEU A 104 -5.37 -14.10 2.51
CA LEU A 104 -4.59 -15.02 1.68
C LEU A 104 -4.67 -16.40 2.32
N ARG A 105 -5.19 -17.37 1.59
CA ARG A 105 -5.13 -18.78 1.99
C ARG A 105 -4.19 -19.56 1.08
N PRO A 106 -3.56 -20.65 1.56
CA PRO A 106 -2.74 -21.50 0.70
C PRO A 106 -3.51 -21.99 -0.52
N PHE A 107 -2.83 -22.01 -1.66
CA PHE A 107 -3.34 -22.62 -2.89
C PHE A 107 -3.47 -24.13 -2.69
N SER A 108 -4.57 -24.71 -3.17
CA SER A 108 -4.87 -26.13 -3.04
C SER A 108 -5.11 -26.81 -4.40
N SER A 109 -5.23 -28.13 -4.41
CA SER A 109 -5.63 -28.89 -5.59
C SER A 109 -7.15 -28.89 -5.84
N SER A 110 -7.90 -27.97 -5.22
CA SER A 110 -9.35 -27.86 -5.43
C SER A 110 -9.67 -27.46 -6.88
N ALA A 111 -10.84 -27.85 -7.37
CA ALA A 111 -11.27 -27.50 -8.73
C ALA A 111 -11.35 -25.98 -8.94
N GLU A 112 -11.71 -25.22 -7.91
CA GLU A 112 -11.79 -23.75 -7.96
C GLU A 112 -10.41 -23.11 -8.13
N ASP A 113 -9.42 -23.54 -7.35
CA ASP A 113 -8.06 -22.99 -7.37
C ASP A 113 -7.37 -23.32 -8.69
N VAL A 114 -7.53 -24.56 -9.16
CA VAL A 114 -7.02 -24.99 -10.47
C VAL A 114 -7.65 -24.15 -11.58
N GLU A 115 -8.94 -23.87 -11.51
CA GLU A 115 -9.61 -23.02 -12.51
C GLU A 115 -9.16 -21.57 -12.44
N LEU A 116 -8.95 -21.01 -11.25
CA LEU A 116 -8.37 -19.68 -11.06
C LEU A 116 -6.97 -19.59 -11.68
N PHE A 117 -6.14 -20.63 -11.50
CA PHE A 117 -4.82 -20.72 -12.11
C PHE A 117 -4.89 -20.79 -13.65
N ARG A 118 -5.86 -21.52 -14.20
CA ARG A 118 -6.12 -21.54 -15.66
C ARG A 118 -6.50 -20.15 -16.18
N ARG A 119 -7.38 -19.43 -15.49
CA ARG A 119 -7.74 -18.05 -15.85
C ARG A 119 -6.53 -17.12 -15.86
N ARG A 120 -5.66 -17.21 -14.85
CA ARG A 120 -4.38 -16.48 -14.85
C ARG A 120 -3.50 -16.83 -16.03
N SER A 121 -3.45 -18.11 -16.37
CA SER A 121 -2.57 -18.62 -17.42
C SER A 121 -3.08 -18.31 -18.83
N ALA A 122 -4.38 -18.05 -18.99
CA ALA A 122 -4.98 -17.59 -20.24
C ALA A 122 -4.48 -16.20 -20.70
N GLU A 123 -3.89 -15.42 -19.79
CA GLU A 123 -3.23 -14.15 -20.11
C GLU A 123 -1.76 -14.31 -20.53
N GLN A 124 -1.22 -15.54 -20.55
CA GLN A 124 0.17 -15.81 -20.91
C GLN A 124 0.31 -16.14 -22.41
N ILE A 125 1.31 -15.52 -23.04
CA ILE A 125 1.71 -15.76 -24.41
C ILE A 125 3.06 -16.49 -24.39
N GLY A 126 3.21 -17.52 -25.20
CA GLY A 126 4.46 -18.27 -25.37
C GLY A 126 5.42 -17.54 -26.31
N ASP A 127 6.66 -18.05 -26.38
CA ASP A 127 7.72 -17.48 -27.23
C ASP A 127 7.37 -17.54 -28.74
N ASP A 128 6.42 -18.40 -29.11
CA ASP A 128 5.83 -18.53 -30.44
C ASP A 128 4.70 -17.53 -30.73
N GLY A 129 4.41 -16.64 -29.77
CA GLY A 129 3.32 -15.67 -29.85
C GLY A 129 1.93 -16.26 -29.66
N GLN A 130 1.82 -17.54 -29.32
CA GLN A 130 0.53 -18.22 -29.10
C GLN A 130 0.18 -18.29 -27.61
N PRO A 131 -1.11 -18.31 -27.25
CA PRO A 131 -1.53 -18.61 -25.88
C PRO A 131 -0.99 -19.97 -25.43
N TRP A 132 -0.70 -20.09 -24.12
CA TRP A 132 -0.25 -21.36 -23.57
C TRP A 132 -1.27 -22.49 -23.78
N SER A 133 -0.79 -23.67 -24.18
CA SER A 133 -1.63 -24.88 -24.28
C SER A 133 -2.06 -25.38 -22.90
N ALA A 134 -3.15 -26.14 -22.84
CA ALA A 134 -3.64 -26.72 -21.59
C ALA A 134 -2.57 -27.60 -20.89
N ASP A 135 -1.82 -28.38 -21.67
CA ASP A 135 -0.73 -29.23 -21.16
C ASP A 135 0.41 -28.39 -20.57
N ARG A 136 0.75 -27.25 -21.19
CA ARG A 136 1.74 -26.32 -20.66
C ARG A 136 1.28 -25.68 -19.36
N VAL A 137 0.01 -25.26 -19.28
CA VAL A 137 -0.58 -24.69 -18.06
C VAL A 137 -0.53 -25.70 -16.92
N GLU A 138 -0.89 -26.96 -17.19
CA GLU A 138 -0.87 -28.02 -16.18
C GLU A 138 0.57 -28.38 -15.76
N SER A 139 1.51 -28.40 -16.71
CA SER A 139 2.94 -28.61 -16.41
C SER A 139 3.49 -27.52 -15.49
N GLU A 140 3.21 -26.25 -15.79
CA GLU A 140 3.60 -25.11 -14.96
C GLU A 140 3.02 -25.22 -13.54
N ARG A 141 1.74 -25.59 -13.44
CA ARG A 141 1.06 -25.77 -12.15
C ARG A 141 1.72 -26.88 -11.34
N ALA A 142 1.99 -28.03 -11.97
CA ALA A 142 2.62 -29.16 -11.30
C ALA A 142 4.07 -28.87 -10.89
N GLU A 143 4.82 -28.11 -11.69
CA GLU A 143 6.16 -27.63 -11.34
C GLU A 143 6.13 -26.66 -10.17
N GLY A 144 5.20 -25.72 -10.19
CA GLY A 144 5.00 -24.77 -9.10
C GLY A 144 4.65 -25.44 -7.78
N LEU A 145 3.70 -26.39 -7.80
CA LEU A 145 3.35 -27.15 -6.60
C LEU A 145 4.51 -28.00 -6.06
N ARG A 146 5.36 -28.55 -6.93
CA ARG A 146 6.60 -29.22 -6.47
C ARG A 146 7.52 -28.26 -5.73
N ARG A 147 7.66 -27.01 -6.19
CA ARG A 147 8.44 -25.98 -5.48
C ARG A 147 7.79 -25.58 -4.15
N VAL A 148 6.46 -25.63 -4.06
CA VAL A 148 5.76 -25.42 -2.78
C VAL A 148 6.06 -26.58 -1.81
N ASP A 149 5.99 -27.83 -2.28
CA ASP A 149 6.30 -29.01 -1.48
C ASP A 149 7.78 -29.04 -1.04
N ASP A 150 8.70 -28.58 -1.89
CA ASP A 150 10.14 -28.45 -1.60
C ASP A 150 10.47 -27.21 -0.76
N GLU A 151 9.46 -26.47 -0.27
CA GLU A 151 9.60 -25.26 0.55
C GLU A 151 10.44 -24.15 -0.13
N SER A 152 10.51 -24.14 -1.47
CA SER A 152 11.15 -23.08 -2.25
C SER A 152 10.15 -22.09 -2.87
N ALA A 153 8.84 -22.34 -2.69
CA ALA A 153 7.76 -21.45 -3.12
C ALA A 153 6.60 -21.46 -2.12
N ALA A 154 5.80 -20.39 -2.12
CA ALA A 154 4.56 -20.31 -1.37
C ALA A 154 3.50 -19.66 -2.25
N TRP A 155 2.42 -20.40 -2.53
CA TRP A 155 1.35 -19.99 -3.43
C TRP A 155 0.07 -19.77 -2.63
N PHE A 156 -0.62 -18.66 -2.88
CA PHE A 156 -1.83 -18.30 -2.16
C PHE A 156 -2.96 -17.89 -3.12
N VAL A 157 -4.18 -18.19 -2.70
CA VAL A 157 -5.40 -17.60 -3.25
C VAL A 157 -5.75 -16.37 -2.44
N CYS A 158 -5.94 -15.25 -3.13
CA CYS A 158 -6.46 -14.03 -2.54
C CYS A 158 -7.98 -14.09 -2.54
N GLU A 159 -8.58 -14.02 -1.35
CA GLU A 159 -10.01 -14.09 -1.13
C GLU A 159 -10.57 -12.78 -0.57
N ASP A 160 -11.73 -12.39 -1.09
CA ASP A 160 -12.58 -11.35 -0.52
C ASP A 160 -13.65 -11.99 0.37
N LEU A 161 -13.61 -11.67 1.67
CA LEU A 161 -14.50 -12.14 2.73
C LEU A 161 -15.59 -11.12 3.08
N SER A 162 -15.72 -10.03 2.32
CA SER A 162 -16.71 -8.97 2.62
C SER A 162 -18.16 -9.35 2.30
N GLY A 163 -18.38 -10.41 1.52
CA GLY A 163 -19.71 -10.94 1.17
C GLY A 163 -20.15 -12.13 2.03
N ASP A 164 -21.31 -12.71 1.69
CA ASP A 164 -21.88 -13.86 2.40
C ASP A 164 -21.04 -15.16 2.28
N SER A 165 -20.16 -15.24 1.29
CA SER A 165 -19.24 -16.35 1.08
C SER A 165 -17.88 -15.83 0.59
N PRO A 166 -16.76 -16.50 0.95
CA PRO A 166 -15.44 -16.16 0.44
C PRO A 166 -15.42 -16.20 -1.09
N ARG A 167 -14.88 -15.15 -1.70
CA ARG A 167 -14.73 -15.07 -3.16
C ARG A 167 -13.26 -15.02 -3.54
N SER A 168 -12.81 -15.98 -4.33
CA SER A 168 -11.48 -15.94 -4.94
C SER A 168 -11.35 -14.78 -5.94
N VAL A 169 -10.44 -13.84 -5.68
CA VAL A 169 -10.25 -12.61 -6.46
C VAL A 169 -8.87 -12.52 -7.13
N GLY A 170 -7.94 -13.40 -6.80
CA GLY A 170 -6.61 -13.39 -7.38
C GLY A 170 -5.68 -14.47 -6.83
N LEU A 171 -4.44 -14.44 -7.29
CA LEU A 171 -3.37 -15.38 -6.92
C LEU A 171 -2.13 -14.58 -6.50
N VAL A 172 -1.39 -15.12 -5.54
CA VAL A 172 -0.10 -14.62 -5.11
C VAL A 172 0.89 -15.76 -5.18
N PHE A 173 2.03 -15.50 -5.82
CA PHE A 173 3.15 -16.43 -5.93
C PHE A 173 4.36 -15.80 -5.25
N GLY A 174 4.88 -16.44 -4.20
CA GLY A 174 6.18 -16.13 -3.61
C GLY A 174 7.18 -17.21 -4.00
N GLU A 175 8.28 -16.85 -4.63
CA GLU A 175 9.32 -17.79 -5.07
C GLU A 175 10.65 -17.40 -4.40
N LEU A 176 11.29 -18.35 -3.72
CA LEU A 176 12.55 -18.12 -3.00
C LEU A 176 13.73 -18.25 -3.97
N THR A 177 14.47 -17.16 -4.16
CA THR A 177 15.71 -17.12 -4.94
C THR A 177 16.87 -16.68 -4.04
N GLY A 178 17.64 -17.65 -3.55
CA GLY A 178 18.74 -17.39 -2.61
C GLY A 178 18.23 -16.92 -1.24
N GLN A 179 18.41 -15.63 -0.92
CA GLN A 179 17.91 -14.99 0.31
C GLN A 179 16.83 -13.94 0.03
N GLU A 180 16.25 -13.96 -1.17
CA GLU A 180 15.18 -13.06 -1.58
C GLU A 180 13.93 -13.85 -1.95
N VAL A 181 12.76 -13.36 -1.53
CA VAL A 181 11.47 -13.86 -2.02
C VAL A 181 10.94 -12.90 -3.07
N ASP A 182 10.80 -13.38 -4.31
CA ASP A 182 10.15 -12.65 -5.39
C ASP A 182 8.64 -12.87 -5.31
N ILE A 183 7.89 -11.77 -5.19
CA ILE A 183 6.41 -11.80 -5.16
C ILE A 183 5.83 -11.40 -6.52
N ALA A 184 4.99 -12.28 -7.08
CA ALA A 184 4.10 -11.96 -8.19
C ALA A 184 2.64 -12.02 -7.74
N VAL A 185 1.88 -10.95 -8.01
CA VAL A 185 0.45 -10.87 -7.72
C VAL A 185 -0.33 -10.81 -9.03
N TRP A 186 -1.30 -11.70 -9.19
CA TRP A 186 -2.29 -11.63 -10.26
C TRP A 186 -3.68 -11.39 -9.67
N VAL A 187 -4.41 -10.45 -10.27
CA VAL A 187 -5.81 -10.16 -9.90
C VAL A 187 -6.68 -10.55 -11.08
N ASP A 188 -7.73 -11.32 -10.80
CA ASP A 188 -8.70 -11.75 -11.81
C ASP A 188 -9.23 -10.52 -12.57
N PRO A 189 -9.28 -10.54 -13.92
CA PRO A 189 -9.73 -9.40 -14.71
C PRO A 189 -11.05 -8.79 -14.23
N SER A 190 -12.00 -9.62 -13.79
CA SER A 190 -13.30 -9.17 -13.26
C SER A 190 -13.19 -8.42 -11.93
N ALA A 191 -12.12 -8.65 -11.17
CA ALA A 191 -11.86 -8.05 -9.86
C ALA A 191 -10.88 -6.85 -9.93
N ARG A 192 -10.27 -6.57 -11.08
CA ARG A 192 -9.31 -5.46 -11.24
C ARG A 192 -9.92 -4.11 -10.93
N LYS A 193 -9.07 -3.15 -10.57
CA LYS A 193 -9.42 -1.75 -10.22
C LYS A 193 -10.17 -1.55 -8.90
N HIS A 194 -10.44 -2.62 -8.14
CA HIS A 194 -11.09 -2.54 -6.81
C HIS A 194 -10.11 -2.51 -5.62
N GLY A 195 -8.80 -2.56 -5.87
CA GLY A 195 -7.76 -2.48 -4.82
C GLY A 195 -7.17 -3.81 -4.35
N TYR A 196 -7.65 -4.96 -4.87
CA TYR A 196 -7.16 -6.28 -4.45
C TYR A 196 -5.66 -6.52 -4.66
N GLY A 197 -5.03 -5.90 -5.67
CA GLY A 197 -3.58 -6.04 -5.88
C GLY A 197 -2.77 -5.46 -4.72
N THR A 198 -3.16 -4.27 -4.23
CA THR A 198 -2.53 -3.64 -3.07
C THR A 198 -2.83 -4.41 -1.79
N ALA A 199 -4.06 -4.89 -1.64
CA ALA A 199 -4.48 -5.68 -0.50
C ALA A 199 -3.71 -7.00 -0.39
N ALA A 200 -3.63 -7.75 -1.49
CA ALA A 200 -2.88 -8.98 -1.60
C ALA A 200 -1.42 -8.75 -1.19
N LEU A 201 -0.77 -7.72 -1.74
CA LEU A 201 0.61 -7.41 -1.42
C LEU A 201 0.84 -7.11 0.07
N LYS A 202 -0.08 -6.38 0.70
CA LYS A 202 -0.04 -6.07 2.14
C LYS A 202 -0.10 -7.35 2.97
N GLN A 203 -1.01 -8.27 2.61
CA GLN A 203 -1.17 -9.54 3.31
C GLN A 203 0.00 -10.52 3.04
N SER A 204 0.57 -10.52 1.84
CA SER A 204 1.69 -11.40 1.48
C SER A 204 2.89 -11.24 2.40
N ARG A 205 3.13 -10.04 2.94
CA ARG A 205 4.30 -9.80 3.81
C ARG A 205 4.25 -10.63 5.09
N SER A 206 3.08 -10.76 5.71
CA SER A 206 2.92 -11.54 6.95
C SER A 206 2.99 -13.04 6.66
N GLU A 207 2.31 -13.50 5.61
CA GLU A 207 2.32 -14.92 5.23
C GLU A 207 3.72 -15.37 4.82
N LEU A 208 4.39 -14.65 3.93
CA LEU A 208 5.72 -15.04 3.45
C LEU A 208 6.79 -14.98 4.54
N ALA A 209 6.65 -14.11 5.54
CA ALA A 209 7.53 -14.11 6.71
C ALA A 209 7.38 -15.40 7.54
N ALA A 210 6.19 -16.02 7.55
CA ALA A 210 5.95 -17.30 8.22
C ALA A 210 6.55 -18.48 7.43
N TYR A 211 6.43 -18.46 6.10
CA TYR A 211 6.99 -19.52 5.23
C TYR A 211 8.51 -19.40 5.03
N PHE A 212 9.06 -18.18 5.00
CA PHE A 212 10.48 -17.91 4.71
C PHE A 212 11.12 -17.01 5.78
N PRO A 213 11.27 -17.51 7.02
CA PRO A 213 11.76 -16.69 8.13
C PRO A 213 13.19 -16.19 7.88
N GLY A 214 13.42 -14.89 8.14
CA GLY A 214 14.75 -14.26 8.00
C GLY A 214 15.15 -13.88 6.57
N THR A 215 14.23 -13.96 5.61
CA THR A 215 14.48 -13.68 4.19
C THR A 215 14.05 -12.25 3.81
N ILE A 216 14.73 -11.64 2.84
CA ILE A 216 14.36 -10.32 2.31
C ILE A 216 13.20 -10.49 1.33
N VAL A 217 12.12 -9.74 1.52
CA VAL A 217 10.98 -9.74 0.58
C VAL A 217 11.20 -8.70 -0.51
N VAL A 218 11.27 -9.14 -1.75
CA VAL A 218 11.41 -8.29 -2.94
C VAL A 218 10.12 -8.33 -3.75
N VAL A 219 9.50 -7.17 -3.89
CA VAL A 219 8.28 -7.03 -4.69
C VAL A 219 8.68 -6.61 -6.09
N ARG A 220 8.50 -7.49 -7.07
CA ARG A 220 8.69 -7.16 -8.48
C ARG A 220 7.33 -7.09 -9.14
N SER A 221 7.01 -5.95 -9.76
CA SER A 221 5.90 -5.93 -10.71
C SER A 221 6.31 -6.79 -11.92
N PRO A 222 5.42 -7.65 -12.46
CA PRO A 222 5.72 -8.34 -13.69
C PRO A 222 6.04 -7.27 -14.74
N SER A 223 7.28 -7.29 -15.23
CA SER A 223 7.61 -6.54 -16.43
C SER A 223 6.86 -7.25 -17.54
N GLY A 224 5.94 -6.56 -18.21
CA GLY A 224 5.33 -7.09 -19.42
C GLY A 224 6.46 -7.44 -20.38
N ALA A 225 6.67 -8.73 -20.61
CA ALA A 225 7.43 -9.24 -21.73
C ALA A 225 6.44 -9.48 -22.88
#